data_AF-A0A7D5GH13-F1
#
_entry.id   AF-A0A7D5GH13-F1
#
_cell.length_a   1.000
_cell.length_b   1.000
_cell.length_c   1.000
_cell.angle_alpha   90.00
_cell.angle_beta   90.00
_cell.angle_gamma   90.00
#
_symmetry.space_group_name_H-M   'P 1'
#
loop_
_entity.id
_entity.type
_entity.pdbx_description
1 polymer ?
#
loop_
_entity_poly.entity_id
_entity_poly.type
_entity_poly.pdbx_seq_one_letter_code
_entity_poly.pdbx_strand_id
1 'polypeptide(L)' 'MYQCLCNTCKEDRMVDGIEEAQEYFNEHAGRGCEVEIVKADVADDQLTAEPTAPTASGSDAQSADEAASAEDTQPSDE' A
#
# COMPACT_ATOMS: atom_id res chain seq x y z
N MET A 1 9.44 3.11 19.20
CA MET A 1 10.55 2.96 18.24
C MET A 1 9.98 2.95 16.84
N TYR A 2 10.78 3.39 15.87
CA TYR A 2 10.47 3.35 14.44
C TYR A 2 11.60 2.61 13.72
N GLN A 3 11.24 1.74 12.80
CA GLN A 3 12.16 1.05 11.91
C GLN A 3 12.11 1.72 10.53
N CYS A 4 13.25 2.22 10.09
CA CYS A 4 13.44 2.77 8.75
C CYS A 4 14.10 1.71 7.86
N LEU A 5 13.51 1.45 6.70
CA LEU A 5 13.97 0.46 5.72
C LEU A 5 14.25 1.17 4.40
N CYS A 6 15.48 1.15 3.92
CA CYS A 6 15.83 1.68 2.61
C CYS A 6 15.91 0.53 1.59
N ASN A 7 14.94 0.46 0.69
CA ASN A 7 14.85 -0.59 -0.34
C ASN A 7 15.94 -0.46 -1.41
N THR A 8 16.47 0.75 -1.60
CA THR A 8 17.55 1.05 -2.56
C THR A 8 18.91 0.67 -2.00
N CYS A 9 19.21 1.07 -0.75
CA CYS A 9 20.50 0.77 -0.11
C CYS A 9 20.56 -0.64 0.49
N LYS A 10 19.41 -1.29 0.71
CA LYS A 10 19.27 -2.55 1.47
C LYS A 10 19.79 -2.41 2.90
N GLU A 11 19.47 -1.27 3.51
CA GLU A 11 19.85 -0.93 4.88
C GLU A 11 18.61 -0.75 5.74
N ASP A 12 18.72 -1.14 7.01
CA ASP A 12 17.71 -0.91 8.04
C ASP A 12 18.30 -0.16 9.23
N ARG A 13 17.49 0.70 9.86
CA ARG A 13 17.87 1.46 11.04
C ARG A 13 16.69 1.61 11.99
N MET A 14 16.89 1.28 13.27
CA MET A 14 15.95 1.63 14.32
C MET A 14 16.28 2.99 14.94
N VAL A 15 15.23 3.78 15.17
CA VAL A 15 15.27 5.08 15.83
C VAL A 15 14.16 5.19 16.86
N ASP A 16 14.33 6.05 17.85
CA ASP A 16 13.38 6.15 18.96
C ASP A 16 12.20 7.06 18.62
N GLY A 17 12.45 8.15 17.86
CA GLY A 17 11.46 9.15 17.49
C GLY A 17 11.08 9.20 16.02
N ILE A 18 9.89 9.74 15.74
CA ILE A 18 9.43 10.00 14.37
C ILE A 18 10.26 11.10 13.68
N GLU A 19 10.79 12.06 14.46
CA GLU A 19 11.63 13.14 13.94
C GLU A 19 12.94 12.60 13.35
N GLU A 20 13.59 11.66 14.05
CA GLU A 20 14.79 10.96 13.55
C GLU A 20 14.47 10.11 12.31
N ALA A 21 13.30 9.45 12.29
CA ALA A 21 12.87 8.67 11.14
C ALA A 21 12.63 9.56 9.91
N GLN A 22 12.08 10.75 10.11
CA GLN A 22 11.89 11.75 9.06
C GLN A 22 13.22 12.32 8.56
N GLU A 23 14.20 12.55 9.44
CA GLU A 23 15.55 12.96 9.04
C GLU A 23 16.22 11.90 8.15
N TYR A 24 16.16 10.63 8.55
CA TYR A 24 16.66 9.51 7.76
C TYR A 24 15.99 9.42 6.38
N PHE A 25 14.66 9.58 6.35
CA PHE A 25 13.89 9.60 5.10
C PHE A 25 14.32 10.76 4.20
N ASN A 26 14.44 11.98 4.73
CA ASN A 26 14.80 13.16 3.94
C ASN A 26 16.20 13.03 3.31
N GLU A 27 17.17 12.48 4.05
CA GLU A 27 18.51 12.22 3.53
C GLU A 27 18.48 11.26 2.33
N HIS A 28 17.70 10.19 2.44
CA HIS A 28 17.60 9.14 1.42
C HIS A 28 16.72 9.55 0.24
N ALA A 29 15.63 10.27 0.49
CA ALA A 29 14.77 10.85 -0.54
C ALA A 29 15.54 11.84 -1.41
N GLY A 30 16.48 12.61 -0.83
CA GLY A 30 17.39 13.48 -1.58
C GLY A 30 18.30 12.72 -2.57
N ARG A 31 18.51 11.42 -2.35
CA ARG A 31 19.26 10.52 -3.24
C ARG A 31 18.36 9.71 -4.18
N GLY A 32 17.04 9.92 -4.13
CA GLY A 32 16.05 9.13 -4.87
C GLY A 32 15.89 7.70 -4.37
N CYS A 33 16.23 7.44 -3.10
CA CYS A 33 16.03 6.14 -2.49
C CYS A 33 14.58 5.96 -2.03
N GLU A 34 14.08 4.73 -2.13
CA GLU A 34 12.78 4.37 -1.57
C GLU A 34 12.95 3.93 -0.12
N VAL A 35 12.30 4.65 0.80
CA VAL A 35 12.37 4.40 2.24
C VAL A 35 10.98 4.18 2.82
N GLU A 36 10.85 3.11 3.60
CA GLU A 36 9.66 2.78 4.38
C GLU A 36 9.92 3.04 5.87
N ILE A 37 9.01 3.71 6.56
CA ILE A 37 9.07 3.94 8.01
C ILE A 37 7.95 3.15 8.66
N VAL A 38 8.31 2.15 9.46
CA VAL A 38 7.39 1.28 10.20
C VAL A 38 7.45 1.65 11.67
N LYS A 39 6.30 1.86 12.31
CA LYS A 39 6.27 2.00 13.77
C LYS A 39 6.48 0.63 14.40
N ALA A 40 7.61 0.45 15.07
CA ALA A 40 7.87 -0.74 15.88
C ALA A 40 7.13 -0.56 17.21
N ASP A 41 5.90 -1.05 17.25
CA ASP A 41 5.24 -1.33 18.52
C ASP A 41 6.02 -2.45 19.18
N VAL A 42 6.73 -2.12 20.26
CA VAL A 42 7.35 -3.12 21.12
C VAL A 42 6.18 -3.85 21.76
N ALA A 43 5.76 -4.94 21.13
CA ALA A 43 4.87 -5.88 21.77
C ALA A 43 5.59 -6.33 23.04
N ASP A 44 5.14 -5.84 24.19
CA ASP A 44 5.28 -6.57 25.44
C ASP A 44 4.70 -7.95 25.15
N ASP A 45 5.57 -8.95 25.18
CA ASP A 45 5.30 -10.34 24.90
C ASP A 45 4.01 -10.78 25.63
N GLN A 46 2.88 -10.86 24.90
CA GLN A 46 1.88 -11.94 24.95
C GLN A 46 0.56 -11.61 24.23
N LEU A 47 0.04 -12.64 23.52
CA LEU A 47 -1.30 -12.79 22.88
C LEU A 47 -1.52 -11.90 21.64
N THR A 48 -1.73 -12.35 20.41
CA THR A 48 -2.21 -13.62 19.85
C THR A 48 -1.81 -13.66 18.38
N ALA A 49 -1.30 -14.79 17.88
CA ALA A 49 -1.23 -15.02 16.44
C ALA A 49 -2.65 -15.24 15.90
N GLU A 50 -3.17 -14.30 15.11
CA GLU A 50 -4.22 -14.60 14.13
C GLU A 50 -3.61 -14.47 12.73
N PRO A 51 -3.43 -15.59 11.98
CA PRO A 51 -3.09 -15.53 10.58
C PRO A 51 -4.38 -15.23 9.80
N THR A 52 -4.66 -13.96 9.50
CA THR A 52 -5.72 -13.64 8.54
C THR A 52 -5.18 -13.89 7.13
N ALA A 53 -5.36 -15.12 6.66
CA ALA A 53 -5.06 -15.54 5.30
C ALA A 53 -5.75 -14.61 4.28
N PRO A 54 -5.10 -14.28 3.14
CA PRO A 54 -5.79 -13.64 2.03
C PRO A 54 -6.70 -14.67 1.35
N THR A 55 -7.97 -14.72 1.76
CA THR A 55 -9.01 -15.40 0.98
C THR A 55 -9.90 -14.36 0.30
N ALA A 56 -9.53 -14.04 -0.93
CA ALA A 56 -10.51 -13.65 -1.94
C ALA A 56 -10.10 -14.35 -3.24
N SER A 57 -10.26 -15.67 -3.21
CA SER A 57 -10.45 -16.48 -4.40
C SER A 57 -11.81 -16.07 -5.00
N GLY A 58 -11.79 -15.04 -5.84
CA GLY A 58 -12.90 -14.68 -6.72
C GLY A 58 -12.62 -15.30 -8.08
N SER A 59 -13.02 -16.56 -8.24
CA SER A 59 -12.90 -17.31 -9.48
C SER A 59 -13.70 -16.67 -10.61
N ASP A 60 -13.07 -16.66 -11.79
CA ASP A 60 -13.65 -16.54 -13.11
C ASP A 60 -15.04 -17.20 -13.23
N ALA A 61 -16.01 -16.43 -13.73
CA ALA A 61 -17.19 -16.97 -14.40
C ALA A 61 -17.55 -16.03 -15.56
N GLN A 62 -17.01 -16.33 -16.74
CA GLN A 62 -17.50 -15.83 -18.02
C GLN A 62 -18.89 -16.42 -18.32
N SER A 63 -19.83 -15.58 -18.77
CA SER A 63 -20.95 -15.84 -19.71
C SER A 63 -22.09 -14.87 -19.43
N ALA A 64 -22.86 -14.36 -20.38
CA ALA A 64 -22.81 -14.36 -21.83
C ALA A 64 -23.74 -13.24 -22.30
N ASP A 65 -23.47 -12.79 -23.52
CA ASP A 65 -24.30 -12.02 -24.46
C ASP A 65 -25.84 -12.13 -24.27
N GLU A 66 -26.58 -11.02 -24.47
CA GLU A 66 -27.64 -10.89 -25.51
C GLU A 66 -28.44 -9.56 -25.40
N ALA A 67 -28.33 -8.79 -26.50
CA ALA A 67 -29.36 -8.05 -27.25
C ALA A 67 -30.19 -6.85 -26.68
N ALA A 68 -29.84 -5.69 -27.25
CA ALA A 68 -30.67 -4.74 -28.02
C ALA A 68 -31.88 -4.00 -27.41
N SER A 69 -31.84 -2.67 -27.45
CA SER A 69 -32.61 -1.86 -28.42
C SER A 69 -32.23 -0.38 -28.37
N ALA A 70 -32.23 0.24 -29.54
CA ALA A 70 -31.94 1.65 -29.78
C ALA A 70 -33.18 2.53 -29.55
N GLU A 71 -32.98 3.71 -28.96
CA GLU A 71 -33.79 4.93 -29.15
C GLU A 71 -32.78 6.09 -29.06
N ASP A 72 -32.21 6.57 -30.17
CA ASP A 72 -32.73 7.64 -31.03
C ASP A 72 -33.42 8.79 -30.26
N THR A 73 -32.69 9.88 -30.01
CA THR A 73 -33.21 11.25 -30.06
C THR A 73 -32.05 12.22 -30.33
N GLN A 74 -32.26 13.03 -31.37
CA GLN A 74 -31.35 13.88 -32.15
C GLN A 74 -30.59 15.01 -31.40
N PRO A 75 -29.55 15.61 -32.05
CA PRO A 75 -28.85 16.79 -31.59
C PRO A 75 -29.62 18.09 -31.89
N SER A 76 -29.39 19.13 -31.10
CA SER A 76 -29.69 20.51 -31.49
C SER A 76 -28.56 21.42 -31.00
N ASP A 77 -27.92 22.01 -32.00
CA ASP A 77 -26.89 23.04 -31.99
C ASP A 77 -27.55 24.39 -31.63
N GLU A 78 -26.97 25.14 -30.70
CA GLU A 78 -27.05 26.61 -30.63
C GLU A 78 -25.75 27.19 -30.05
#